data_AF-A0A975IT16-F1
#
_entry.id   AF-A0A975IT16-F1
#
_cell.length_a   1.000
_cell.length_b   1.000
_cell.length_c   1.000
_cell.angle_alpha   90.00
_cell.angle_beta   90.00
_cell.angle_gamma   90.00
#
_symmetry.space_group_name_H-M   'P 1'
#
loop_
_entity.id
_entity.type
_entity.pdbx_description
1 polymer ?
#
loop_
_entity_poly.entity_id
_entity_poly.type
_entity_poly.pdbx_seq_one_letter_code
_entity_poly.pdbx_strand_id
1 'polypeptide(L)'
;MKSNLSKIGMGFLIGFAVLCVALIAFQAYYIWPMQRCEEAGNWWDPQDRVCAVPLPISQFTGRKVGGKEVITRLGPGGKPGEGR
;
A
#
# COMPACT_ATOMS: atom_id res chain seq x y z
N MET A 1 -22.55 -23.85 -41.72
CA MET A 1 -23.04 -23.91 -40.32
C MET A 1 -22.90 -22.51 -39.73
N LYS A 2 -23.99 -21.99 -39.15
CA LYS A 2 -24.24 -20.55 -38.91
C LYS A 2 -23.26 -19.95 -37.91
N SER A 3 -22.52 -18.92 -38.34
CA SER A 3 -21.46 -18.18 -37.63
C SER A 3 -21.93 -17.41 -36.38
N ASN A 4 -23.12 -17.68 -35.85
CA ASN A 4 -23.74 -16.90 -34.78
C ASN A 4 -23.26 -17.31 -33.39
N LEU A 5 -22.96 -18.60 -33.17
CA LEU A 5 -22.42 -19.09 -31.89
C LEU A 5 -21.01 -18.55 -31.63
N SER A 6 -20.16 -18.48 -32.66
CA SER A 6 -18.81 -17.91 -32.58
C SER A 6 -18.82 -16.42 -32.27
N LYS A 7 -19.83 -15.66 -32.72
CA LYS A 7 -19.96 -14.22 -32.46
C LYS A 7 -20.36 -13.92 -31.02
N ILE A 8 -21.30 -14.68 -30.46
CA ILE A 8 -21.73 -14.53 -29.06
C ILE A 8 -20.59 -14.94 -28.11
N GLY A 9 -19.91 -16.06 -28.39
CA GLY A 9 -18.75 -16.50 -27.61
C GLY A 9 -17.61 -15.49 -27.61
N MET A 10 -17.31 -14.88 -28.77
CA MET A 10 -16.33 -13.80 -28.86
C MET A 10 -16.75 -12.56 -28.05
N GLY A 11 -18.03 -12.19 -28.11
CA GLY A 11 -18.57 -11.09 -27.30
C GLY A 11 -18.40 -11.31 -25.79
N PHE A 12 -18.68 -12.53 -25.31
CA PHE A 12 -18.46 -12.90 -23.91
C PHE A 12 -16.98 -12.81 -23.51
N LEU A 13 -16.07 -13.33 -24.34
CA LEU A 13 -14.63 -13.27 -24.06
C LEU A 13 -14.12 -11.83 -24.00
N ILE A 14 -14.57 -10.95 -24.90
CA ILE A 14 -14.21 -9.54 -24.88
C ILE A 14 -14.73 -8.88 -23.60
N GLY A 15 -16.01 -9.09 -23.26
CA GLY A 15 -16.60 -8.52 -22.04
C GLY A 15 -15.88 -8.99 -20.77
N PHE A 16 -15.58 -10.29 -20.68
CA PHE A 16 -14.82 -10.86 -19.58
C PHE A 16 -13.42 -10.26 -19.48
N ALA A 17 -12.70 -10.14 -20.60
CA ALA A 17 -11.37 -9.54 -20.62
C ALA A 17 -11.39 -8.08 -20.14
N VAL A 18 -12.40 -7.30 -20.56
CA VAL A 18 -12.57 -5.90 -20.10
C VAL A 18 -12.79 -5.84 -18.59
N LEU A 19 -13.63 -6.72 -18.03
CA LEU A 19 -13.88 -6.78 -16.59
C LEU A 19 -12.60 -7.17 -15.81
N CYS A 20 -11.83 -8.13 -16.31
CA CYS A 20 -10.54 -8.49 -15.71
C CYS A 20 -9.57 -7.30 -15.70
N VAL A 21 -9.45 -6.58 -16.81
CA VAL A 21 -8.60 -5.39 -16.89
C VAL A 21 -9.06 -4.31 -15.91
N ALA A 22 -10.37 -4.09 -15.77
CA ALA A 22 -10.92 -3.14 -14.81
C ALA A 22 -10.56 -3.51 -13.36
N LEU A 23 -10.65 -4.79 -13.00
CA LEU A 23 -10.26 -5.28 -11.68
C LEU A 23 -8.75 -5.13 -11.43
N ILE A 24 -7.91 -5.47 -12.41
CA ILE A 24 -6.46 -5.30 -12.29
C ILE A 24 -6.11 -3.83 -12.10
N ALA A 25 -6.73 -2.92 -12.87
CA ALA A 25 -6.53 -1.50 -12.71
C ALA A 25 -6.91 -1.04 -11.28
N PHE A 26 -8.05 -1.50 -10.76
CA PHE A 26 -8.46 -1.20 -9.39
C PHE A 26 -7.41 -1.66 -8.36
N GLN A 27 -6.92 -2.90 -8.46
CA GLN A 27 -5.87 -3.40 -7.57
C GLN A 27 -4.59 -2.56 -7.66
N ALA A 28 -4.19 -2.20 -8.88
CA ALA A 28 -2.97 -1.43 -9.12
C ALA A 28 -3.04 0.01 -8.57
N TYR A 29 -4.21 0.65 -8.67
CA TYR A 29 -4.39 2.03 -8.21
C TYR A 29 -4.70 2.16 -6.71
N TYR A 30 -5.26 1.13 -6.08
CA TYR A 30 -5.72 1.21 -4.69
C TYR A 30 -4.95 0.30 -3.74
N ILE A 31 -4.74 -0.98 -4.09
CA ILE A 31 -4.13 -1.95 -3.17
C ILE A 31 -2.61 -1.90 -3.19
N TRP A 32 -1.99 -1.87 -4.37
CA TRP A 32 -0.53 -1.80 -4.47
C TRP A 32 0.12 -0.59 -3.79
N PRO A 33 -0.41 0.66 -3.87
CA PRO A 33 0.20 1.78 -3.17
C PRO A 33 0.09 1.64 -1.65
N MET A 34 -1.01 1.09 -1.14
CA MET A 34 -1.18 0.77 0.27
C MET A 34 -0.12 -0.21 0.74
N GLN A 35 0.03 -1.36 0.05
CA GLN A 35 1.01 -2.38 0.41
C GLN A 35 2.44 -1.84 0.43
N ARG A 36 2.84 -1.07 -0.61
CA ARG A 36 4.18 -0.46 -0.66
C ARG A 36 4.41 0.56 0.46
N CYS A 37 3.38 1.29 0.87
CA CYS A 37 3.47 2.25 1.95
C CYS A 37 3.66 1.55 3.30
N GLU A 38 2.88 0.50 3.56
CA GLU A 38 2.96 -0.29 4.80
C GLU A 38 4.29 -1.07 4.88
N GLU A 39 4.78 -1.61 3.77
CA GLU A 39 6.11 -2.25 3.68
C GLU A 39 7.25 -1.29 4.04
N ALA A 40 7.10 0.00 3.75
CA ALA A 40 8.05 1.04 4.12
C ALA A 40 7.94 1.49 5.59
N GLY A 41 7.02 0.91 6.37
CA GLY A 41 6.76 1.30 7.77
C GLY A 41 6.05 2.65 7.92
N ASN A 42 5.46 3.15 6.84
CA ASN A 42 4.69 4.39 6.82
C ASN A 42 3.19 4.09 7.02
N TRP A 43 2.40 5.13 7.25
CA TRP A 43 0.96 5.02 7.39
C TRP A 43 0.27 5.30 6.04
N TRP A 44 -0.58 4.39 5.57
CA TRP A 44 -1.42 4.64 4.40
C TRP A 44 -2.71 5.40 4.75
N ASP A 45 -2.93 6.58 4.18
CA ASP A 45 -4.17 7.33 4.34
C ASP A 45 -5.19 6.95 3.24
N PRO A 46 -6.31 6.28 3.57
CA PRO A 46 -7.31 5.89 2.59
C PRO A 46 -8.14 7.05 2.03
N GLN A 47 -8.21 8.20 2.71
CA GLN A 47 -8.98 9.36 2.24
C GLN A 47 -8.24 10.07 1.12
N ASP A 48 -7.01 10.47 1.40
CA ASP A 48 -6.17 11.24 0.47
C ASP A 48 -5.36 10.35 -0.47
N ARG A 49 -5.32 9.03 -0.22
CA ARG A 49 -4.54 8.03 -0.98
C ARG A 49 -3.05 8.36 -1.01
N VAL A 50 -2.56 8.88 0.11
CA VAL A 50 -1.17 9.28 0.28
C VAL A 50 -0.50 8.41 1.34
N CYS A 51 0.78 8.16 1.11
CA CYS A 51 1.63 7.53 2.11
C CYS A 51 2.15 8.61 3.05
N ALA A 52 1.66 8.62 4.30
CA ALA A 52 2.05 9.57 5.32
C ALA A 52 3.19 9.02 6.18
N VAL A 53 4.15 9.88 6.51
CA VAL A 53 5.27 9.54 7.40
C VAL A 53 4.93 10.02 8.81
N PRO A 54 5.08 9.19 9.85
CA PRO A 54 4.87 9.65 11.23
C PRO A 54 5.95 10.65 11.62
N LEU A 55 5.56 11.91 11.81
CA LEU A 55 6.44 12.95 12.36
C LEU A 55 6.35 12.95 13.88
N PRO A 56 7.46 12.80 14.63
CA PRO A 56 7.41 12.80 16.08
C PRO A 56 6.97 14.16 16.62
N ILE A 57 6.07 14.16 17.60
CA ILE A 57 5.49 15.37 18.22
C ILE A 57 6.57 16.27 18.84
N SER A 58 7.72 15.73 19.21
CA SER A 58 8.88 16.48 19.70
C SER A 58 9.44 17.47 18.66
N GLN A 59 9.29 17.18 17.36
CA GLN A 59 9.73 18.07 16.27
C GLN A 59 8.90 19.36 16.22
N PHE A 60 7.61 19.28 16.54
CA PHE A 60 6.72 20.45 16.57
C PHE A 60 6.75 21.17 17.90
N THR A 61 6.88 20.43 19.00
CA THR A 61 6.78 20.98 20.37
C THR A 61 8.11 21.47 20.92
N GLY A 62 9.23 21.24 20.22
CA GLY A 62 10.57 21.62 20.68
C GLY A 62 11.01 20.93 21.97
N ARG A 63 10.23 19.96 22.48
CA ARG A 63 10.60 19.16 23.65
C ARG A 63 11.74 18.24 23.26
N LYS A 64 12.87 18.35 23.98
CA LYS A 64 13.95 17.37 23.88
C LYS A 64 13.38 16.00 24.24
N VAL A 65 13.60 15.01 23.37
CA VAL A 65 13.30 13.60 23.67
C VAL A 65 14.29 13.17 24.74
N GLY A 66 13.91 13.35 26.00
CA GLY A 66 14.76 13.17 27.18
C GLY A 66 14.23 12.04 28.05
N GLY A 67 14.51 10.81 27.65
CA GLY A 67 14.16 9.60 28.38
C GLY A 67 14.33 8.42 27.45
N LYS A 68 15.21 7.49 27.81
CA LYS A 68 15.55 6.30 27.02
C LYS A 68 14.32 5.42 26.82
N GLU A 69 13.55 5.67 25.77
CA GLU A 69 12.77 4.63 25.12
C GLU A 69 12.59 5.01 23.66
N VAL A 70 13.70 4.84 22.95
CA VAL A 70 13.66 4.59 21.51
C VAL A 70 12.75 3.39 21.35
N ILE A 71 11.56 3.63 20.80
CA ILE A 71 10.61 2.68 20.22
C ILE A 71 11.31 1.84 19.14
N THR A 72 12.28 1.03 19.54
CA THR A 72 12.98 0.04 18.70
C THR A 72 12.27 -1.31 18.74
N ARG A 73 11.19 -1.49 19.52
CA ARG A 73 10.60 -2.83 19.71
C ARG A 73 9.08 -2.84 19.85
N LEU A 74 8.38 -2.82 18.71
CA LEU A 74 7.19 -3.68 18.53
C LEU A 74 7.64 -5.08 18.06
N GLY A 75 8.64 -5.66 18.74
CA GLY A 75 9.17 -7.00 18.44
C GLY A 75 10.33 -7.37 19.37
N PRO A 76 10.36 -8.59 19.95
CA PRO A 76 11.37 -8.99 20.93
C PRO A 76 12.68 -9.34 20.21
N GLY A 77 13.51 -8.36 19.82
CA GLY A 77 14.78 -8.73 19.18
C GLY A 77 15.75 -7.68 18.62
N GLY A 78 15.47 -6.37 18.61
CA GLY A 78 16.38 -5.41 17.97
C GLY A 78 17.60 -5.05 18.82
N LYS A 79 18.80 -5.54 18.48
CA LYS A 79 20.08 -5.05 19.04
C LYS A 79 20.44 -3.68 18.42
N PRO A 80 21.00 -2.73 19.20
CA PRO A 80 21.47 -1.47 18.65
C PRO A 80 22.79 -1.68 17.89
N GLY A 81 22.77 -1.50 16.58
CA GLY A 81 23.96 -1.46 15.73
C GLY A 81 24.51 -0.05 15.63
N GLU A 82 25.63 0.18 16.33
CA GLU A 82 26.86 0.86 15.89
C GLU A 82 26.78 1.73 14.61
N GLY A 83 27.19 3.00 14.72
CA GLY A 83 27.37 3.84 13.53
C GLY A 83 27.86 5.26 13.79
N ARG A 84 29.15 5.36 14.15
CA ARG A 84 30.14 6.45 13.94
C ARG A 84 29.67 7.91 13.92
#